data_AF-A0A2V2B7Y8-F1
#
_entry.id   AF-A0A2V2B7Y8-F1
#
_cell.length_a   1.000
_cell.length_b   1.000
_cell.length_c   1.000
_cell.angle_alpha   90.00
_cell.angle_beta   90.00
_cell.angle_gamma   90.00
#
_symmetry.space_group_name_H-M   'P 1'
#
loop_
_entity.id
_entity.type
_entity.pdbx_description
1 polymer ?
#
loop_
_entity_poly.entity_id
_entity_poly.type
_entity_poly.pdbx_seq_one_letter_code
_entity_poly.pdbx_strand_id
1 'polypeptide(L)'
;MHAIFHGGPYGEDVGRCVPGPPAPEILTVSPVRGEVHVYRLGTVGSWSDPDDPIAVYNPDGPPVPPSLLSDQEKELLRQAQQRRGLGPIGLVALFRGRLARDPDVSTIESMLAGLRHREHLLLQRLTDHDEGDRYIQVLLDEDDTYEVEHQAGTAAERDRTRSPSLAAVRDAVLRWAADQPSRRTALEGPEPGDGT
;
A
#
# COMPACT_ATOMS: atom_id res chain seq x y z
N MET A 1 -12.05 25.44 -2.89
CA MET A 1 -10.84 24.62 -3.04
C MET A 1 -10.23 24.88 -4.40
N HIS A 2 -9.03 25.44 -4.42
CA HIS A 2 -8.24 25.65 -5.64
C HIS A 2 -7.12 24.59 -5.70
N ALA A 3 -6.76 24.08 -6.88
CA ALA A 3 -5.61 23.20 -7.05
C ALA A 3 -4.51 23.92 -7.82
N ILE A 4 -3.30 23.86 -7.29
CA ILE A 4 -2.08 24.31 -7.98
C ILE A 4 -1.32 23.05 -8.37
N PHE A 5 -1.07 22.89 -9.65
CA PHE A 5 -0.15 21.86 -10.14
C PHE A 5 1.24 22.47 -10.24
N HIS A 6 2.28 21.73 -9.91
CA HIS A 6 3.66 22.11 -10.22
C HIS A 6 4.14 21.20 -11.35
N GLY A 7 4.50 21.74 -12.51
CA GLY A 7 5.00 20.93 -13.62
C GLY A 7 3.96 20.00 -14.27
N GLY A 8 4.43 19.12 -15.15
CA GLY A 8 3.55 18.27 -15.97
C GLY A 8 2.72 19.05 -17.00
N PRO A 9 1.71 18.41 -17.63
CA PRO A 9 0.93 19.02 -18.72
C PRO A 9 0.12 20.25 -18.30
N TYR A 10 -0.11 20.45 -17.00
CA TYR A 10 -0.79 21.61 -16.45
C TYR A 10 0.16 22.67 -15.88
N GLY A 11 1.48 22.47 -15.86
CA GLY A 11 2.42 23.52 -15.44
C GLY A 11 2.10 24.09 -14.05
N GLU A 12 1.99 25.42 -13.93
CA GLU A 12 1.53 26.16 -12.74
C GLU A 12 0.03 26.53 -12.79
N ASP A 13 -0.76 25.85 -13.63
CA ASP A 13 -2.15 26.20 -13.88
C ASP A 13 -3.02 26.00 -12.63
N VAL A 14 -3.92 26.95 -12.40
CA VAL A 14 -4.82 26.98 -11.24
C VAL A 14 -6.17 26.39 -11.66
N GLY A 15 -6.35 25.10 -11.40
CA GLY A 15 -7.64 24.43 -11.59
C GLY A 15 -8.62 24.83 -10.48
N ARG A 16 -9.83 25.27 -10.84
CA ARG A 16 -10.94 25.29 -9.88
C ARG A 16 -11.33 23.85 -9.57
N CYS A 17 -11.04 23.35 -8.37
CA CYS A 17 -11.68 22.13 -7.91
C CYS A 17 -13.16 22.43 -7.68
N VAL A 18 -14.03 21.59 -8.23
CA VAL A 18 -15.45 21.60 -7.91
C VAL A 18 -15.58 21.39 -6.38
N PRO A 19 -16.40 22.17 -5.66
CA PRO A 19 -16.58 22.00 -4.22
C PRO A 19 -16.97 20.55 -3.91
N GLY A 20 -16.17 19.88 -3.10
CA GLY A 20 -16.26 18.44 -2.86
C GLY A 20 -15.38 18.02 -1.67
N PRO A 21 -15.35 16.70 -1.35
CA PRO A 21 -14.63 16.11 -0.19
C PRO A 21 -13.14 16.54 -0.11
N PRO A 22 -12.40 16.23 0.98
CA PRO A 22 -11.00 16.65 1.14
C PRO A 22 -10.15 16.35 -0.10
N ALA A 23 -9.19 17.23 -0.37
CA ALA A 23 -8.35 17.17 -1.57
C ALA A 23 -7.76 15.76 -1.71
N PRO A 24 -7.92 15.09 -2.88
CA PRO A 24 -7.42 13.73 -3.04
C PRO A 24 -5.89 13.72 -2.92
N GLU A 25 -5.33 12.72 -2.24
CA GLU A 25 -3.87 12.58 -2.08
C GLU A 25 -3.14 12.38 -3.42
N ILE A 26 -3.84 11.82 -4.40
CA ILE A 26 -3.33 11.56 -5.75
C ILE A 26 -4.36 12.07 -6.76
N LEU A 27 -3.90 12.84 -7.73
CA LEU A 27 -4.69 13.30 -8.86
C LEU A 27 -4.06 12.78 -10.15
N THR A 28 -4.81 11.99 -10.90
CA THR A 28 -4.32 11.39 -12.15
C THR A 28 -4.95 12.11 -13.31
N VAL A 29 -4.15 12.67 -14.20
CA VAL A 29 -4.65 13.34 -15.41
C VAL A 29 -4.10 12.66 -16.65
N SER A 30 -5.00 12.35 -17.57
CA SER A 30 -4.65 11.84 -18.89
C SER A 30 -4.76 12.99 -19.90
N PRO A 31 -3.68 13.73 -20.21
CA PRO A 31 -3.69 14.60 -21.38
C PRO A 31 -4.07 13.81 -22.64
N VAL A 32 -4.69 14.51 -23.59
CA VAL A 32 -5.31 13.97 -24.82
C VAL A 32 -4.34 13.17 -25.73
N ARG A 33 -3.06 13.05 -25.36
CA ARG A 33 -2.07 12.16 -25.97
C ARG A 33 -1.19 11.47 -24.91
N GLY A 34 -1.64 10.29 -24.48
CA GLY A 34 -0.78 9.11 -24.34
C GLY A 34 -0.01 8.88 -23.04
N GLU A 35 0.23 9.88 -22.20
CA GLU A 35 0.89 9.68 -20.91
C GLU A 35 0.00 10.11 -19.75
N VAL A 36 -0.21 9.19 -18.81
CA VAL A 36 -0.93 9.47 -17.57
C VAL A 36 0.02 10.24 -16.64
N HIS A 37 -0.29 11.50 -16.35
CA HIS A 37 0.47 12.30 -15.40
C HIS A 37 -0.14 12.18 -14.00
N VAL A 38 0.69 11.80 -13.03
CA VAL A 38 0.25 11.59 -11.65
C VAL A 38 0.77 12.75 -10.81
N TYR A 39 -0.17 13.52 -10.29
CA TYR A 39 0.05 14.63 -9.38
C TYR A 39 -0.17 14.15 -7.94
N ARG A 40 0.72 14.49 -7.02
CA ARG A 40 0.61 14.10 -5.60
C ARG A 40 0.42 15.31 -4.72
N LEU A 41 -0.50 15.23 -3.76
CA LEU A 41 -0.77 16.32 -2.83
C LEU A 41 0.47 16.58 -1.98
N GLY A 42 1.14 17.71 -2.21
CA GLY A 42 2.29 18.16 -1.44
C GLY A 42 1.90 18.96 -0.21
N THR A 43 0.93 19.87 -0.31
CA THR A 43 0.52 20.74 0.81
C THR A 43 -0.93 21.20 0.64
N VAL A 44 -1.67 21.31 1.74
CA VAL A 44 -2.93 22.03 1.79
C VAL A 44 -2.71 23.33 2.57
N GLY A 45 -2.97 24.48 1.96
CA GLY A 45 -2.74 25.80 2.58
C GLY A 45 -3.76 26.84 2.13
N SER A 46 -3.59 28.08 2.58
CA SER A 46 -4.43 29.22 2.18
C SER A 46 -3.55 30.38 1.75
N TRP A 47 -3.88 31.01 0.62
CA TRP A 47 -3.17 32.21 0.15
C TRP A 47 -3.91 33.52 0.49
N SER A 48 -5.18 33.47 0.88
CA SER A 48 -6.01 34.70 1.01
C SER A 48 -7.17 34.59 2.00
N ASP A 49 -7.65 33.39 2.31
CA ASP A 49 -8.76 33.15 3.24
C ASP A 49 -8.57 31.78 3.93
N PRO A 50 -8.45 31.70 5.28
CA PRO A 50 -8.24 30.43 5.97
C PRO A 50 -9.34 29.39 5.69
N ASP A 51 -10.51 29.81 5.22
CA ASP A 51 -11.63 28.92 4.89
C ASP A 51 -11.66 28.44 3.42
N ASP A 52 -10.72 28.88 2.55
CA ASP A 52 -10.57 28.35 1.17
C ASP A 52 -9.28 27.52 1.00
N PRO A 53 -9.34 26.19 1.18
CA PRO A 53 -8.16 25.35 1.09
C PRO A 53 -7.64 25.27 -0.36
N ILE A 54 -6.36 25.54 -0.53
CA ILE A 54 -5.61 25.31 -1.77
C ILE A 54 -4.83 24.01 -1.62
N ALA A 55 -5.02 23.09 -2.56
CA ALA A 55 -4.28 21.85 -2.67
C ALA A 55 -3.13 22.02 -3.67
N VAL A 56 -1.90 21.93 -3.19
CA VAL A 56 -0.70 21.99 -4.02
C VAL A 56 -0.31 20.59 -4.41
N TYR A 57 -0.20 20.34 -5.70
CA TYR A 57 0.09 19.04 -6.30
C TYR A 57 1.44 19.08 -7.02
N ASN A 58 2.36 18.19 -6.66
CA ASN A 58 3.70 18.13 -7.25
C ASN A 58 3.98 16.71 -7.78
N PRO A 59 4.46 16.53 -9.03
CA PRO A 59 4.96 15.25 -9.54
C PRO A 59 6.16 14.73 -8.73
N ASP A 60 6.95 15.63 -8.15
CA ASP A 60 8.08 15.32 -7.26
C ASP A 60 7.67 15.28 -5.78
N GLY A 61 6.37 15.39 -5.48
CA GLY A 61 5.83 15.26 -4.12
C GLY A 61 6.08 13.85 -3.56
N PRO A 62 6.26 13.70 -2.23
CA PRO A 62 6.72 12.45 -1.62
C PRO A 62 5.92 11.24 -2.12
N PRO A 63 6.57 10.09 -2.33
CA PRO A 63 5.87 8.91 -2.81
C PRO A 63 4.76 8.54 -1.82
N VAL A 64 3.52 8.57 -2.31
CA VAL A 64 2.33 8.24 -1.49
C VAL A 64 2.15 6.74 -1.53
N PRO A 65 2.11 6.08 -0.35
CA PRO A 65 1.90 4.65 -0.29
C PRO A 65 0.50 4.26 -0.81
N PRO A 66 0.35 3.08 -1.42
CA PRO A 66 -0.97 2.57 -1.77
C PRO A 66 -1.82 2.40 -0.52
N SER A 67 -3.11 2.71 -0.63
CA SER A 67 -4.05 2.52 0.47
C SER A 67 -4.20 1.04 0.81
N LEU A 68 -4.26 0.74 2.11
CA LEU A 68 -4.66 -0.58 2.58
C LEU A 68 -6.09 -0.87 2.10
N LEU A 69 -6.39 -2.15 1.84
CA LEU A 69 -7.75 -2.58 1.57
C LEU A 69 -8.65 -2.25 2.76
N SER A 70 -9.77 -1.59 2.47
CA SER A 70 -10.86 -1.39 3.40
C SER A 70 -11.55 -2.71 3.75
N ASP A 71 -12.26 -2.74 4.87
CA ASP A 71 -12.98 -3.95 5.29
C ASP A 71 -14.04 -4.38 4.28
N GLN A 72 -14.64 -3.43 3.55
CA GLN A 72 -15.56 -3.73 2.45
C GLN A 72 -14.85 -4.41 1.28
N GLU A 73 -13.66 -3.94 0.89
CA GLU A 73 -12.88 -4.56 -0.19
C GLU A 73 -12.39 -5.96 0.20
N LYS A 74 -11.95 -6.14 1.45
CA LYS A 74 -11.59 -7.46 1.98
C LYS A 74 -12.76 -8.43 1.92
N GLU A 75 -13.95 -7.99 2.33
CA GLU A 75 -15.17 -8.81 2.30
C GLU A 75 -15.58 -9.16 0.87
N LEU A 76 -15.52 -8.20 -0.06
CA LEU A 76 -15.77 -8.46 -1.49
C LEU A 76 -14.81 -9.51 -2.06
N LEU A 77 -13.52 -9.46 -1.68
CA LEU A 77 -12.54 -10.46 -2.09
C LEU A 77 -12.86 -11.84 -1.53
N ARG A 78 -13.25 -11.95 -0.25
CA ARG A 78 -13.66 -13.21 0.39
C ARG A 78 -14.88 -13.81 -0.30
N GLN A 79 -15.93 -13.02 -0.54
CA GLN A 79 -17.13 -13.47 -1.24
C GLN A 79 -16.82 -13.93 -2.67
N ALA A 80 -15.95 -13.22 -3.38
CA ALA A 80 -15.54 -13.60 -4.74
C ALA A 80 -14.82 -14.96 -4.77
N GLN A 81 -14.00 -15.28 -3.77
CA GLN A 81 -13.37 -16.60 -3.65
C GLN A 81 -14.40 -17.70 -3.35
N GLN A 82 -15.30 -17.44 -2.41
CA GLN A 82 -16.34 -18.39 -2.03
C GLN A 82 -17.24 -18.75 -3.21
N ARG A 83 -17.64 -17.76 -4.02
CA ARG A 83 -18.42 -17.98 -5.25
C ARG A 83 -17.68 -18.82 -6.29
N ARG A 84 -16.34 -18.79 -6.28
CA ARG A 84 -15.49 -19.58 -7.17
C ARG A 84 -15.12 -20.95 -6.60
N GLY A 85 -15.57 -21.27 -5.39
CA GLY A 85 -15.20 -22.51 -4.69
C GLY A 85 -13.71 -22.58 -4.35
N LEU A 86 -13.05 -21.44 -4.23
CA LEU A 86 -11.62 -21.34 -3.91
C LEU A 86 -11.44 -21.15 -2.40
N GLY A 87 -10.27 -21.54 -1.91
CA GLY A 87 -9.89 -21.37 -0.51
C GLY A 87 -9.80 -19.90 -0.07
N PRO A 88 -9.72 -19.64 1.25
CA PRO A 88 -9.56 -18.30 1.78
C PRO A 88 -8.24 -17.67 1.30
N ILE A 89 -8.25 -16.36 1.05
CA ILE A 89 -7.03 -15.59 0.76
C ILE A 89 -6.37 -15.25 2.08
N GLY A 90 -5.08 -15.57 2.21
CA GLY A 90 -4.27 -15.18 3.35
C GLY A 90 -3.55 -13.85 3.12
N LEU A 91 -3.15 -13.59 1.87
CA LEU A 91 -2.27 -12.48 1.53
C LEU A 91 -2.70 -11.79 0.23
N VAL A 92 -2.61 -10.47 0.21
CA VAL A 92 -2.72 -9.69 -1.03
C VAL A 92 -1.48 -8.82 -1.21
N ALA A 93 -1.03 -8.68 -2.45
CA ALA A 93 -0.01 -7.72 -2.82
C ALA A 93 -0.56 -6.67 -3.79
N LEU A 94 -0.24 -5.42 -3.53
CA LEU A 94 -0.55 -4.26 -4.35
C LEU A 94 0.76 -3.71 -4.91
N PHE A 95 0.88 -3.75 -6.24
CA PHE A 95 2.07 -3.29 -6.95
C PHE A 95 1.66 -2.60 -8.26
N ARG A 96 2.05 -1.33 -8.44
CA ARG A 96 1.68 -0.51 -9.61
C ARG A 96 0.18 -0.56 -9.96
N GLY A 97 -0.67 -0.47 -8.94
CA GLY A 97 -2.13 -0.55 -9.10
C GLY A 97 -2.68 -1.93 -9.48
N ARG A 98 -1.84 -2.97 -9.52
CA ARG A 98 -2.26 -4.36 -9.72
C ARG A 98 -2.36 -5.08 -8.39
N LEU A 99 -3.43 -5.84 -8.22
CA LEU A 99 -3.65 -6.69 -7.06
C LEU A 99 -3.34 -8.14 -7.42
N ALA A 100 -2.43 -8.77 -6.66
CA ALA A 100 -2.18 -10.20 -6.69
C ALA A 100 -2.73 -10.85 -5.41
N ARG A 101 -3.37 -12.00 -5.55
CA ARG A 101 -3.97 -12.78 -4.45
C ARG A 101 -3.07 -13.97 -4.17
N ASP A 102 -2.71 -14.17 -2.91
CA ASP A 102 -1.78 -15.19 -2.43
C ASP A 102 -0.54 -15.32 -3.33
N PRO A 103 0.20 -14.21 -3.56
CA PRO A 103 1.39 -14.27 -4.39
C PRO A 103 2.41 -15.25 -3.80
N ASP A 104 2.95 -16.13 -4.65
CA ASP A 104 4.02 -17.02 -4.25
C ASP A 104 5.36 -16.27 -4.11
N VAL A 105 6.39 -16.97 -3.61
CA VAL A 105 7.73 -16.41 -3.41
C VAL A 105 8.28 -15.78 -4.69
N SER A 106 8.15 -16.48 -5.82
CA SER A 106 8.65 -15.99 -7.12
C SER A 106 7.94 -14.72 -7.57
N THR A 107 6.63 -14.63 -7.31
CA THR A 107 5.82 -13.45 -7.61
C THR A 107 6.27 -12.26 -6.77
N ILE A 108 6.49 -12.46 -5.46
CA ILE A 108 6.98 -11.41 -4.55
C ILE A 108 8.39 -10.94 -4.96
N GLU A 109 9.30 -11.88 -5.25
CA GLU A 109 10.65 -11.56 -5.72
C GLU A 109 10.62 -10.76 -7.04
N SER A 110 9.75 -11.14 -7.98
CA SER A 110 9.58 -10.43 -9.24
C SER A 110 9.04 -9.02 -9.05
N MET A 111 8.13 -8.81 -8.09
CA MET A 111 7.62 -7.48 -7.74
C MET A 111 8.72 -6.61 -7.11
N LEU A 112 9.49 -7.17 -6.17
CA LEU A 112 10.60 -6.48 -5.51
C LEU A 112 11.70 -6.08 -6.51
N ALA A 113 12.12 -7.02 -7.37
CA ALA A 113 13.10 -6.76 -8.42
C ALA A 113 12.58 -5.77 -9.48
N GLY A 114 11.25 -5.66 -9.61
CA GLY A 114 10.58 -4.76 -10.53
C GLY A 114 10.37 -3.35 -10.01
N LEU A 115 10.66 -3.05 -8.74
CA LEU A 115 10.50 -1.71 -8.15
C LEU A 115 11.39 -0.70 -8.86
N ARG A 116 10.82 0.48 -9.14
CA ARG A 116 11.55 1.68 -9.58
C ARG A 116 11.56 2.70 -8.45
N HIS A 117 12.42 3.71 -8.58
CA HIS A 117 12.43 4.84 -7.65
C HIS A 117 11.03 5.42 -7.48
N ARG A 118 10.70 5.75 -6.23
CA ARG A 118 9.41 6.30 -5.79
C ARG A 118 8.22 5.35 -5.96
N GLU A 119 8.46 4.06 -6.19
CA GLU A 119 7.41 3.05 -6.25
C GLU A 119 7.31 2.24 -4.96
N HIS A 120 6.07 1.85 -4.66
CA HIS A 120 5.76 1.02 -3.52
C HIS A 120 5.35 -0.39 -3.94
N LEU A 121 5.74 -1.35 -3.12
CA LEU A 121 5.13 -2.65 -3.01
C LEU A 121 4.46 -2.73 -1.63
N LEU A 122 3.18 -3.03 -1.59
CA LEU A 122 2.43 -3.25 -0.36
C LEU A 122 1.97 -4.69 -0.31
N LEU A 123 2.23 -5.38 0.80
CA LEU A 123 1.64 -6.67 1.11
C LEU A 123 0.77 -6.51 2.35
N GLN A 124 -0.45 -7.02 2.29
CA GLN A 124 -1.41 -6.94 3.37
C GLN A 124 -1.99 -8.32 3.65
N ARG A 125 -2.04 -8.69 4.93
CA ARG A 125 -2.68 -9.93 5.37
C ARG A 125 -4.18 -9.73 5.49
N LEU A 126 -4.93 -10.76 5.11
CA LEU A 126 -6.40 -10.77 5.20
C LEU A 126 -6.90 -11.67 6.34
N THR A 127 -6.07 -11.95 7.34
CA THR A 127 -6.44 -12.71 8.54
C THR A 127 -7.57 -12.05 9.31
N ASP A 128 -8.24 -12.83 10.16
CA ASP A 128 -9.27 -12.30 11.06
C ASP A 128 -8.66 -11.27 12.01
N HIS A 129 -9.48 -10.27 12.35
CA HIS A 129 -9.11 -8.86 12.54
C HIS A 129 -8.18 -8.51 13.72
N ASP A 130 -7.68 -9.45 14.52
CA ASP A 130 -7.17 -9.12 15.86
C ASP A 130 -5.75 -9.61 16.22
N GLU A 131 -5.00 -10.30 15.34
CA GLU A 131 -3.63 -10.75 15.69
C GLU A 131 -2.57 -10.52 14.61
N GLY A 132 -1.52 -9.76 14.98
CA GLY A 132 -0.26 -9.65 14.25
C GLY A 132 -0.12 -8.47 13.28
N ASP A 133 1.04 -8.43 12.61
CA ASP A 133 1.39 -7.38 11.67
C ASP A 133 0.44 -7.38 10.45
N ARG A 134 -0.26 -6.26 10.21
CA ARG A 134 -1.33 -6.20 9.20
C ARG A 134 -0.82 -5.98 7.79
N TYR A 135 0.31 -5.28 7.65
CA TYR A 135 0.93 -5.01 6.37
C TYR A 135 2.44 -4.84 6.49
N ILE A 136 3.12 -5.06 5.36
CA ILE A 136 4.47 -4.58 5.10
C ILE A 136 4.47 -3.81 3.79
N GLN A 137 5.18 -2.70 3.78
CA GLN A 137 5.33 -1.81 2.65
C GLN A 137 6.82 -1.64 2.37
N VAL A 138 7.19 -1.71 1.10
CA VAL A 138 8.53 -1.42 0.62
C VAL A 138 8.46 -0.26 -0.36
N LEU A 139 9.28 0.76 -0.15
CA LEU A 139 9.53 1.86 -1.07
C LEU A 139 10.98 1.78 -1.54
N LEU A 140 11.23 1.87 -2.84
CA LEU A 140 12.56 2.18 -3.36
C LEU A 140 12.68 3.71 -3.46
N ASP A 141 13.47 4.31 -2.58
CA ASP A 141 13.72 5.75 -2.55
C ASP A 141 14.63 6.17 -3.72
N GLU A 142 14.84 7.47 -3.90
CA GLU A 142 15.66 8.02 -4.99
C GLU A 142 17.16 7.77 -4.80
N ASP A 143 17.60 7.52 -3.58
CA ASP A 143 18.99 7.27 -3.20
C ASP A 143 19.41 5.79 -3.27
N ASP A 144 18.65 4.96 -4.00
CA ASP A 144 18.81 3.51 -4.09
C ASP A 144 18.65 2.78 -2.74
N THR A 145 18.07 3.43 -1.73
CA THR A 145 17.73 2.78 -0.47
C THR A 145 16.29 2.29 -0.47
N TYR A 146 16.08 1.13 0.14
CA TYR A 146 14.76 0.59 0.39
C TYR A 146 14.29 1.03 1.78
N GLU A 147 13.14 1.68 1.83
CA GLU A 147 12.43 1.94 3.06
C GLU A 147 11.37 0.86 3.26
N VAL A 148 11.47 0.14 4.36
CA VAL A 148 10.54 -0.92 4.75
C VAL A 148 9.77 -0.45 5.97
N GLU A 149 8.46 -0.31 5.80
CA GLU A 149 7.53 0.00 6.89
C GLU A 149 6.63 -1.21 7.14
N HIS A 150 6.48 -1.62 8.39
CA HIS A 150 5.45 -2.58 8.77
C HIS A 150 4.76 -2.10 10.05
N GLN A 151 3.48 -2.42 10.18
CA GLN A 151 2.73 -2.14 11.41
C GLN A 151 2.76 -3.38 12.28
N ALA A 152 3.39 -3.28 13.46
CA ALA A 152 3.49 -4.40 14.39
C ALA A 152 2.37 -4.40 15.43
N GLY A 153 1.67 -5.53 15.55
CA GLY A 153 0.68 -5.78 16.60
C GLY A 153 -0.53 -4.83 16.65
N THR A 154 -1.22 -4.81 17.80
CA THR A 154 -2.49 -4.10 18.04
C THR A 154 -2.32 -2.63 18.39
N ALA A 155 -1.12 -2.19 18.76
CA ALA A 155 -0.83 -0.82 19.22
C ALA A 155 -0.64 0.21 18.08
N ALA A 156 -0.82 -0.20 16.82
CA ALA A 156 -0.58 0.64 15.63
C ALA A 156 0.83 1.25 15.56
N GLU A 157 1.80 0.65 16.25
CA GLU A 157 3.20 1.07 16.17
C GLU A 157 3.75 0.69 14.79
N ARG A 158 4.15 1.72 14.04
CA ARG A 158 4.79 1.56 12.74
C ARG A 158 6.28 1.50 12.97
N ASP A 159 6.88 0.37 12.65
CA ASP A 159 8.33 0.27 12.57
C ASP A 159 8.76 0.56 11.13
N ARG A 160 9.80 1.38 11.00
CA ARG A 160 10.34 1.83 9.73
C ARG A 160 11.84 1.65 9.74
N THR A 161 12.32 0.84 8.80
CA THR A 161 13.74 0.55 8.63
C THR A 161 14.18 0.94 7.23
N ARG A 162 15.45 1.33 7.09
CA ARG A 162 16.07 1.64 5.81
C ARG A 162 17.20 0.66 5.54
N SER A 163 17.29 0.16 4.32
CA SER A 163 18.31 -0.80 3.90
C SER A 163 18.76 -0.53 2.47
N PRO A 164 20.07 -0.47 2.19
CA PRO A 164 20.59 -0.39 0.82
C PRO A 164 20.60 -1.76 0.10
N SER A 165 20.17 -2.85 0.76
CA SER A 165 20.30 -4.21 0.23
C SER A 165 18.94 -4.80 -0.11
N LEU A 166 18.68 -4.98 -1.41
CA LEU A 166 17.50 -5.69 -1.92
C LEU A 166 17.40 -7.11 -1.34
N ALA A 167 18.52 -7.81 -1.16
CA ALA A 167 18.52 -9.16 -0.59
C ALA A 167 18.01 -9.16 0.85
N ALA A 168 18.46 -8.19 1.67
CA ALA A 168 17.99 -8.06 3.05
C ALA A 168 16.50 -7.71 3.11
N VAL A 169 16.03 -6.81 2.23
CA VAL A 169 14.62 -6.42 2.11
C VAL A 169 13.77 -7.61 1.68
N ARG A 170 14.21 -8.35 0.66
CA ARG A 170 13.55 -9.58 0.21
C ARG A 170 13.42 -10.57 1.35
N ASP A 171 14.49 -10.85 2.07
CA ASP A 171 14.46 -11.83 3.16
C ASP A 171 13.54 -11.37 4.30
N ALA A 172 13.47 -10.07 4.58
CA ALA A 172 12.52 -9.50 5.52
C ALA A 172 11.06 -9.64 5.06
N VAL A 173 10.76 -9.30 3.81
CA VAL A 173 9.41 -9.42 3.22
C VAL A 173 8.96 -10.86 3.16
N LEU A 174 9.82 -11.80 2.76
CA LEU A 174 9.49 -13.22 2.70
C LEU A 174 9.29 -13.83 4.09
N ARG A 175 10.12 -13.46 5.06
CA ARG A 175 9.94 -13.86 6.47
C ARG A 175 8.61 -13.35 7.00
N TRP A 176 8.30 -12.08 6.75
CA TRP A 176 7.02 -11.49 7.10
C TRP A 176 5.87 -12.18 6.36
N ALA A 177 5.96 -12.50 5.07
CA ALA A 177 4.86 -13.16 4.37
C ALA A 177 4.60 -14.60 4.88
N ALA A 178 5.65 -15.27 5.35
CA ALA A 178 5.58 -16.63 5.88
C ALA A 178 5.05 -16.72 7.32
N ASP A 179 5.25 -15.68 8.14
CA ASP A 179 4.93 -15.64 9.57
C ASP A 179 3.42 -15.50 9.85
N GLN A 180 2.58 -16.34 9.25
CA GLN A 180 1.13 -16.29 9.45
C GLN A 180 0.73 -16.89 10.82
N PRO A 181 0.03 -16.14 11.70
CA PRO A 181 -0.38 -16.64 13.02
C PRO A 181 -1.33 -17.85 12.91
N SER A 182 -2.13 -17.92 11.85
CA SER A 182 -3.06 -19.02 11.56
C SER A 182 -2.42 -20.37 11.20
N ARG A 183 -1.10 -20.44 11.03
CA ARG A 183 -0.40 -21.71 10.77
C ARG A 183 0.04 -22.44 12.04
N ARG A 184 0.03 -21.76 13.19
CA ARG A 184 0.53 -22.32 14.46
C ARG A 184 -0.51 -23.22 15.17
N THR A 185 -1.80 -23.01 14.91
CA THR A 185 -2.90 -23.82 15.49
C THR A 185 -3.19 -25.13 14.75
N ALA A 186 -2.53 -25.40 13.61
CA ALA A 186 -2.72 -26.64 12.84
C ALA A 186 -1.68 -27.73 13.16
N LEU A 187 -0.68 -27.45 14.00
CA LEU A 187 0.38 -28.39 14.40
C LEU A 187 0.35 -28.77 15.89
N GLU A 188 -0.48 -28.11 16.71
CA GLU A 188 -0.85 -28.64 18.03
C GLU A 188 -2.03 -29.60 17.83
N GLY A 189 -1.69 -30.87 17.60
CA GLY A 189 -2.65 -31.96 17.59
C GLY A 189 -3.40 -32.06 18.93
N PRO A 190 -4.55 -32.77 18.97
CA PRO A 190 -5.33 -32.91 20.19
C PRO A 190 -4.45 -33.51 21.29
N GLU A 191 -4.34 -32.78 22.41
CA GLU A 191 -3.78 -33.28 23.67
C GLU A 191 -4.33 -34.70 23.91
N PRO A 192 -3.46 -35.70 24.17
CA PRO A 192 -3.93 -37.05 24.45
C PRO A 192 -4.76 -36.98 25.72
N GLY A 193 -6.05 -37.28 25.54
CA GLY A 193 -7.05 -37.26 26.57
C GLY A 193 -6.60 -37.98 27.83
N ASP A 194 -6.91 -37.32 28.93
CA ASP A 194 -6.94 -37.83 30.30
C ASP A 194 -7.59 -39.22 30.30
N GLY A 195 -6.79 -40.22 30.67
CA GLY A 195 -7.13 -41.63 30.57
C GLY A 195 -6.93 -42.34 31.90
N THR A 196 -7.99 -42.31 32.71
CA THR A 196 -8.32 -43.15 33.89
C THR A 196 -7.54 -42.97 35.18
#